data_AF-A0A372LRB8-F1
#
_entry.id   AF-A0A372LRB8-F1
#
_cell.length_a   1.000
_cell.length_b   1.000
_cell.length_c   1.000
_cell.angle_alpha   90.00
_cell.angle_beta   90.00
_cell.angle_gamma   90.00
#
_symmetry.space_group_name_H-M   'P 1'
#
loop_
_entity.id
_entity.type
_entity.pdbx_description
1 polymer ?
#
loop_
_entity_poly.entity_id
_entity_poly.type
_entity_poly.pdbx_seq_one_letter_code
_entity_poly.pdbx_strand_id
1 'polypeptide(L)'
;MEFLTGWITNIILFVLLATVIDMLLPSSAMQKYAKMVIGLLLIATILTPVLRLFTADFENIMAETVQSFNGPEEKNMENLMELKKKEIQASQRAYILEQMAAGLKAGVEEELMEDYEMAIESIDVTVKNDEQPQIPEDLQGITVKLAPAEIQGDEVAAVAKVVIDTSSPLPEQNVNLKDVKEFLAAQWAVEEEMIEIAGERRGSE
;
A
#
# COMPACT_ATOMS: atom_id res chain seq x y z
N MET A 1 16.89 19.79 45.29
CA MET A 1 17.99 20.27 46.17
C MET A 1 17.90 19.67 47.57
N GLU A 2 16.73 19.66 48.21
CA GLU A 2 16.56 19.12 49.58
C GLU A 2 17.00 17.65 49.75
N PHE A 3 16.75 16.79 48.76
CA PHE A 3 17.20 15.39 48.79
C PHE A 3 18.73 15.25 48.87
N LEU A 4 19.46 15.98 48.03
CA LEU A 4 20.93 15.96 48.03
C LEU A 4 21.49 16.55 49.31
N THR A 5 20.92 17.65 49.78
CA THR A 5 21.33 18.28 51.05
C THR A 5 21.10 17.35 52.23
N GLY A 6 19.95 16.68 52.32
CA GLY A 6 19.66 15.71 53.37
C GLY A 6 20.58 14.48 53.32
N TRP A 7 20.85 13.95 52.13
CA TRP A 7 21.78 12.83 51.94
C TRP A 7 23.21 13.17 52.35
N ILE A 8 23.73 14.32 51.91
CA ILE A 8 25.07 14.80 52.29
C ILE A 8 25.13 15.03 53.80
N THR A 9 24.10 15.62 54.39
CA THR A 9 24.01 15.81 55.85
C THR A 9 24.07 14.48 56.61
N ASN A 10 23.38 13.45 56.12
CA ASN A 10 23.43 12.11 56.72
C ASN A 10 24.82 11.45 56.60
N ILE A 11 25.52 11.65 55.47
CA ILE A 11 26.92 11.18 55.32
C ILE A 11 27.82 11.89 56.32
N ILE A 12 27.71 13.22 56.44
CA ILE A 12 28.51 14.00 57.38
C ILE A 12 28.27 13.52 58.81
N LEU A 13 27.00 13.36 59.20
CA LEU A 13 26.62 12.85 60.52
C LEU A 13 27.17 11.44 60.77
N PHE A 14 27.08 10.54 59.78
CA PHE A 14 27.64 9.20 59.85
C PHE A 14 29.17 9.23 60.03
N VAL A 15 29.88 10.07 59.28
CA VAL A 15 31.33 10.23 59.40
C VAL A 15 31.71 10.75 60.79
N LEU A 16 31.00 11.74 61.32
CA LEU A 16 31.23 12.25 62.68
C LEU A 16 31.00 11.18 63.75
N LEU A 17 29.98 10.33 63.59
CA LEU A 17 29.70 9.25 64.52
C LEU A 17 30.78 8.15 64.39
N ALA A 18 31.17 7.83 63.15
CA ALA A 18 32.22 6.86 62.85
C ALA A 18 33.58 7.27 63.44
N THR A 19 33.94 8.56 63.41
CA THR A 19 35.18 9.05 64.03
C THR A 19 35.15 8.97 65.55
N VAL A 20 34.00 9.26 66.17
CA VAL A 20 33.79 9.06 67.63
C VAL A 20 33.93 7.59 68.00
N ILE A 21 33.32 6.68 67.22
CA ILE A 21 33.47 5.23 67.43
C ILE A 21 34.93 4.81 67.26
N ASP A 22 35.63 5.31 66.24
CA ASP A 22 37.03 4.96 66.03
C ASP A 22 37.93 5.40 67.20
N MET A 23 37.66 6.56 67.77
CA MET A 23 38.40 7.08 68.93
C MET A 23 38.11 6.30 70.22
N LEU A 24 36.90 5.76 70.37
CA LEU A 24 36.52 4.92 71.51
C LEU A 24 37.02 3.48 71.38
N LEU A 25 37.31 3.01 70.16
CA LEU A 25 37.77 1.64 69.94
C LEU A 25 39.21 1.46 70.44
N PRO A 26 39.46 0.47 71.32
CA PRO A 26 40.81 0.17 71.78
C PRO A 26 41.66 -0.44 70.67
N SER A 27 42.97 -0.17 70.69
CA SER A 27 43.95 -0.69 69.74
C SER A 27 44.05 -2.21 69.84
N SER A 28 43.22 -2.90 69.07
CA SER A 28 43.04 -4.34 69.06
C SER A 28 42.91 -4.86 67.63
N ALA A 29 43.09 -6.17 67.44
CA ALA A 29 42.79 -6.79 66.15
C ALA A 29 41.36 -6.48 65.68
N MET A 30 40.40 -6.35 66.61
CA MET A 30 38.99 -6.03 66.34
C MET A 30 38.78 -4.63 65.75
N GLN A 31 39.62 -3.66 66.12
CA GLN A 31 39.54 -2.30 65.57
C GLN A 31 39.75 -2.30 64.04
N LYS A 32 40.64 -3.15 63.52
CA LYS A 32 40.88 -3.27 62.07
C LYS A 32 39.63 -3.74 61.33
N TYR A 33 38.92 -4.72 61.89
CA TYR A 33 37.69 -5.24 61.31
C TYR A 33 36.55 -4.21 61.42
N ALA A 34 36.42 -3.52 62.55
CA ALA A 34 35.45 -2.44 62.72
C ALA A 34 35.65 -1.31 61.69
N LYS A 35 36.90 -0.86 61.49
CA LYS A 35 37.26 0.14 60.47
C LYS A 35 36.86 -0.30 59.05
N MET A 36 37.14 -1.55 58.71
CA MET A 36 36.78 -2.11 57.41
C MET A 36 35.25 -2.09 57.18
N VAL A 37 34.48 -2.51 58.19
CA VAL A 37 33.01 -2.52 58.10
C VAL A 37 32.45 -1.10 58.03
N ILE A 38 32.95 -0.17 58.84
CA ILE A 38 32.55 1.25 58.80
C ILE A 38 32.83 1.86 57.42
N GLY A 39 34.01 1.57 56.85
CA GLY A 39 34.35 2.00 55.49
C GLY A 39 33.42 1.40 54.43
N LEU A 40 33.08 0.12 54.54
CA LEU A 40 32.12 -0.54 53.65
C LEU A 40 30.73 0.12 53.75
N LEU A 41 30.26 0.40 54.96
CA LEU A 41 28.99 1.08 55.21
C LEU A 41 28.98 2.50 54.63
N LEU A 42 30.10 3.22 54.73
CA LEU A 42 30.26 4.53 54.12
C LEU A 42 30.15 4.45 52.58
N ILE A 43 30.86 3.51 51.95
CA ILE A 43 30.78 3.28 50.50
C ILE A 43 29.35 2.94 50.09
N ALA A 44 28.68 2.02 50.80
CA ALA A 44 27.29 1.65 50.51
C ALA A 44 26.33 2.84 50.62
N THR A 45 26.51 3.68 51.63
CA THR A 45 25.69 4.88 51.86
C THR A 45 25.88 5.91 50.75
N ILE A 46 27.11 6.05 50.23
CA ILE A 46 27.41 6.94 49.10
C ILE A 46 26.86 6.37 47.79
N LEU A 47 26.95 5.05 47.60
CA LEU A 47 26.59 4.38 46.36
C LEU A 47 25.06 4.30 46.17
N THR A 48 24.28 4.25 47.25
CA THR A 48 22.82 4.09 47.20
C THR A 48 22.09 5.10 46.29
N PRO A 49 22.26 6.43 46.42
CA PRO A 49 21.60 7.37 45.52
C PRO A 49 22.16 7.34 44.10
N VAL A 50 23.45 7.04 43.93
CA VAL A 50 24.05 6.85 42.60
C VAL A 50 23.31 5.73 41.87
N LEU A 51 23.10 4.59 42.53
CA LEU A 51 22.34 3.47 41.98
C LEU A 51 20.87 3.83 41.68
N ARG A 52 20.23 4.65 42.53
CA ARG A 52 18.85 5.10 42.28
C ARG A 52 18.72 5.94 41.01
N LEU A 53 19.72 6.76 40.68
CA LEU A 53 19.74 7.52 39.44
C LEU A 53 19.82 6.57 38.23
N PHE A 54 20.67 5.55 38.29
CA PHE A 54 20.76 4.53 37.24
C PHE A 54 19.47 3.74 37.04
N THR A 55 18.72 3.44 38.11
CA THR A 55 17.46 2.68 37.99
C THR A 55 16.29 3.53 37.50
N ALA A 56 16.24 4.81 37.87
CA ALA A 56 15.16 5.71 37.46
C ALA A 56 15.15 5.94 35.94
N ASP A 57 16.33 6.08 35.33
CA ASP A 57 16.45 6.19 33.87
C ASP A 57 16.01 4.89 33.18
N PHE A 58 16.35 3.72 33.74
CA PHE A 58 15.96 2.43 33.18
C PHE A 58 14.45 2.19 33.22
N GLU A 59 13.78 2.56 34.32
CA GLU A 59 12.32 2.43 34.45
C GLU A 59 11.59 3.35 33.48
N ASN A 60 12.08 4.58 33.28
CA ASN A 60 11.55 5.52 32.30
C ASN A 60 11.74 5.03 30.86
N ILE A 61 12.94 4.54 30.50
CA ILE A 61 13.24 3.98 29.18
C ILE A 61 12.37 2.74 28.89
N MET A 62 12.19 1.87 29.89
CA MET A 62 11.32 0.69 29.77
C MET A 62 9.85 1.10 29.59
N ALA A 63 9.36 2.08 30.36
CA ALA A 63 8.00 2.57 30.22
C ALA A 63 7.75 3.22 28.84
N GLU A 64 8.70 3.99 28.33
CA GLU A 64 8.62 4.62 27.00
C GLU A 64 8.68 3.58 25.86
N THR A 65 9.50 2.54 26.03
CA THR A 65 9.59 1.40 25.10
C THR A 65 8.29 0.61 25.08
N VAL A 66 7.74 0.26 26.24
CA VAL A 66 6.47 -0.48 26.36
C VAL A 66 5.27 0.33 25.83
N GLN A 67 5.26 1.65 26.00
CA GLN A 67 4.24 2.52 25.42
C GLN A 67 4.38 2.63 23.89
N SER A 68 5.61 2.62 23.38
CA SER A 68 5.86 2.60 21.92
C SER A 68 5.38 1.28 21.29
N PHE A 69 5.60 0.14 21.94
CA PHE A 69 5.12 -1.16 21.44
C PHE A 69 3.60 -1.38 21.58
N ASN A 70 2.92 -0.67 22.49
CA ASN A 70 1.46 -0.72 22.64
C ASN A 70 0.75 0.51 22.04
N GLY A 71 1.46 1.29 21.20
CA GLY A 71 0.93 2.46 20.51
C GLY A 71 0.00 2.11 19.34
N PRO A 72 -0.59 3.10 18.66
CA PRO A 72 -1.59 2.95 17.58
C PRO A 72 -1.05 2.29 16.29
N GLU A 73 0.11 1.66 16.35
CA GLU A 73 0.77 0.96 15.24
C GLU A 73 -0.04 -0.22 14.71
N GLU A 74 -0.80 -0.93 15.56
CA GLU A 74 -1.61 -2.07 15.12
C GLU A 74 -2.73 -1.66 14.15
N LYS A 75 -3.45 -0.57 14.46
CA LYS A 75 -4.48 -0.01 13.57
C LYS A 75 -3.89 0.62 12.30
N ASN A 76 -2.70 1.20 12.39
CA ASN A 76 -2.02 1.75 11.22
C ASN A 76 -1.50 0.63 10.30
N MET A 77 -1.01 -0.47 10.86
CA MET A 77 -0.59 -1.65 10.12
C MET A 77 -1.77 -2.33 9.43
N GLU A 78 -2.90 -2.50 10.12
CA GLU A 78 -4.12 -3.07 9.55
C GLU A 78 -4.65 -2.21 8.38
N ASN A 79 -4.70 -0.89 8.54
CA ASN A 79 -5.09 0.03 7.46
C ASN A 79 -4.13 -0.04 6.26
N LEU A 80 -2.82 -0.07 6.49
CA LEU A 80 -1.83 -0.21 5.41
C LEU A 80 -1.96 -1.55 4.69
N MET A 81 -2.24 -2.63 5.43
CA MET A 81 -2.44 -3.96 4.88
C MET A 81 -3.72 -4.02 4.05
N GLU A 82 -4.82 -3.41 4.51
CA GLU A 82 -6.06 -3.29 3.73
C GLU A 82 -5.86 -2.48 2.45
N LEU A 83 -5.13 -1.36 2.52
CA LEU A 83 -4.82 -0.55 1.34
C LEU A 83 -4.00 -1.34 0.32
N LYS A 84 -2.97 -2.05 0.77
CA LYS A 84 -2.15 -2.90 -0.11
C LYS A 84 -2.94 -4.05 -0.70
N LYS A 85 -3.85 -4.67 0.06
CA LYS A 85 -4.76 -5.69 -0.46
C LYS A 85 -5.65 -5.13 -1.57
N LYS A 86 -6.26 -3.95 -1.38
CA LYS A 86 -7.09 -3.30 -2.40
C LYS A 86 -6.30 -2.97 -3.68
N GLU A 87 -5.07 -2.47 -3.53
CA GLU A 87 -4.18 -2.15 -4.65
C GLU A 87 -3.83 -3.41 -5.46
N ILE A 88 -3.46 -4.50 -4.79
CA ILE A 88 -3.15 -5.79 -5.42
C ILE A 88 -4.38 -6.34 -6.15
N GLN A 89 -5.55 -6.33 -5.52
CA GLN A 89 -6.79 -6.80 -6.13
C GLN A 89 -7.14 -5.97 -7.38
N ALA A 90 -6.99 -4.64 -7.33
CA ALA A 90 -7.24 -3.78 -8.49
C ALA A 90 -6.31 -4.07 -9.67
N SER A 91 -5.02 -4.30 -9.39
CA SER A 91 -4.03 -4.66 -10.42
C SER A 91 -4.32 -6.03 -11.05
N GLN A 92 -4.66 -7.03 -10.22
CA GLN A 92 -5.05 -8.36 -10.71
C GLN A 92 -6.29 -8.29 -11.60
N ARG A 93 -7.29 -7.48 -11.23
CA ARG A 93 -8.49 -7.26 -12.05
C ARG A 93 -8.19 -6.65 -13.40
N ALA A 94 -7.40 -5.57 -13.41
CA ALA A 94 -7.02 -4.90 -14.64
C ALA A 94 -6.30 -5.88 -15.59
N TYR A 95 -5.39 -6.70 -15.05
CA TYR A 95 -4.69 -7.72 -15.83
C TYR A 95 -5.61 -8.80 -16.41
N ILE A 96 -6.57 -9.30 -15.62
CA ILE A 96 -7.54 -10.30 -16.10
C ILE A 96 -8.41 -9.72 -17.21
N LEU A 97 -8.92 -8.49 -17.03
CA LEU A 97 -9.74 -7.80 -18.03
C LEU A 97 -8.96 -7.52 -19.32
N GLU A 98 -7.70 -7.09 -19.21
CA GLU A 98 -6.82 -6.85 -20.36
C GLU A 98 -6.55 -8.15 -21.15
N GLN A 99 -6.25 -9.26 -20.47
CA GLN A 99 -6.07 -10.55 -21.13
C GLN A 99 -7.34 -11.05 -21.81
N MET A 100 -8.50 -10.86 -21.19
CA MET A 100 -9.78 -11.22 -21.80
C MET A 100 -10.07 -10.38 -23.03
N ALA A 101 -9.91 -9.05 -22.95
CA ALA A 101 -10.07 -8.15 -24.07
C ALA A 101 -9.13 -8.53 -25.24
N ALA A 102 -7.87 -8.84 -24.95
CA ALA A 102 -6.92 -9.30 -25.95
C ALA A 102 -7.35 -10.64 -26.61
N GLY A 103 -7.87 -11.59 -25.82
CA GLY A 103 -8.39 -12.85 -26.34
C GLY A 103 -9.63 -12.69 -27.22
N LEU A 104 -10.57 -11.83 -26.81
CA LEU A 104 -11.77 -11.50 -27.59
C LEU A 104 -11.40 -10.80 -28.90
N LYS A 105 -10.43 -9.89 -28.87
CA LYS A 105 -9.90 -9.22 -30.07
C LYS A 105 -9.29 -10.24 -31.03
N ALA A 106 -8.36 -11.07 -30.55
CA ALA A 106 -7.67 -12.04 -31.39
C ALA A 106 -8.63 -13.06 -32.04
N GLY A 107 -9.73 -13.41 -31.37
CA GLY A 107 -10.72 -14.36 -31.89
C GLY A 107 -11.62 -13.82 -33.01
N VAL A 108 -11.61 -12.50 -33.26
CA VAL A 108 -12.47 -11.87 -34.28
C VAL A 108 -11.70 -11.01 -35.27
N GLU A 109 -10.44 -10.67 -34.98
CA GLU A 109 -9.63 -9.73 -35.77
C GLU A 109 -9.49 -10.14 -37.24
N GLU A 110 -9.26 -11.42 -37.53
CA GLU A 110 -9.09 -11.93 -38.90
C GLU A 110 -10.40 -11.83 -39.71
N GLU A 111 -11.50 -12.39 -39.20
CA GLU A 111 -12.81 -12.37 -39.86
C GLU A 111 -13.39 -10.95 -39.98
N LEU A 112 -13.14 -10.07 -39.00
CA LEU A 112 -13.58 -8.68 -39.03
C LEU A 112 -12.87 -7.87 -40.13
N MET A 113 -11.58 -8.16 -40.38
CA MET A 113 -10.82 -7.51 -41.44
C MET A 113 -11.17 -8.06 -42.82
N GLU A 114 -11.36 -9.37 -42.96
CA GLU A 114 -11.67 -10.00 -44.25
C GLU A 114 -13.09 -9.72 -44.75
N ASP A 115 -14.09 -9.88 -43.88
CA ASP A 115 -15.50 -9.80 -44.29
C ASP A 115 -16.10 -8.39 -44.14
N TYR A 116 -15.55 -7.58 -43.24
CA TYR A 116 -16.12 -6.28 -42.88
C TYR A 116 -15.17 -5.09 -43.06
N GLU A 117 -13.93 -5.30 -43.52
CA GLU A 117 -12.89 -4.26 -43.70
C GLU A 117 -12.70 -3.36 -42.45
N MET A 118 -12.92 -3.93 -41.25
CA MET A 118 -12.91 -3.21 -39.98
C MET A 118 -11.87 -3.82 -39.02
N ALA A 119 -11.27 -2.97 -38.19
CA ALA A 119 -10.31 -3.37 -37.16
C ALA A 119 -10.76 -2.88 -35.78
N ILE A 120 -10.45 -3.66 -34.75
CA ILE A 120 -10.75 -3.31 -33.36
C ILE A 120 -9.64 -2.42 -32.81
N GLU A 121 -10.00 -1.18 -32.45
CA GLU A 121 -9.10 -0.23 -31.80
C GLU A 121 -8.95 -0.53 -30.30
N SER A 122 -10.07 -0.77 -29.61
CA SER A 122 -10.07 -1.18 -28.20
C SER A 122 -11.33 -1.96 -27.83
N ILE A 123 -11.20 -2.86 -26.85
CA ILE A 123 -12.30 -3.59 -26.23
C ILE A 123 -12.26 -3.29 -24.74
N ASP A 124 -13.35 -2.74 -24.21
CA ASP A 124 -13.56 -2.54 -22.79
C ASP A 124 -14.60 -3.57 -22.31
N VAL A 125 -14.21 -4.44 -21.36
CA VAL A 125 -15.08 -5.50 -20.82
C VAL A 125 -15.55 -5.12 -19.43
N THR A 126 -16.87 -5.18 -19.20
CA THR A 126 -17.49 -4.98 -17.89
C THR A 126 -18.03 -6.30 -17.37
N VAL A 127 -17.67 -6.66 -16.13
CA VAL A 127 -18.07 -7.91 -15.47
C VAL A 127 -18.81 -7.65 -14.17
N LYS A 128 -19.69 -8.58 -13.80
CA LYS A 128 -20.44 -8.56 -12.54
C LYS A 128 -19.60 -8.98 -11.34
N ASN A 129 -18.69 -9.93 -11.55
CA ASN A 129 -17.83 -10.47 -10.51
C ASN A 129 -16.38 -10.06 -10.75
N ASP A 130 -15.88 -9.28 -9.82
CA ASP A 130 -14.57 -8.65 -9.87
C ASP A 130 -13.42 -9.58 -9.46
N GLU A 131 -13.65 -10.67 -8.73
CA GLU A 131 -12.54 -11.48 -8.19
C GLU A 131 -12.06 -12.58 -9.14
N GLN A 132 -13.00 -13.28 -9.80
CA GLN A 132 -12.74 -14.33 -10.78
C GLN A 132 -13.93 -14.39 -11.75
N PRO A 133 -13.99 -13.50 -12.76
CA PRO A 133 -15.09 -13.49 -13.70
C PRO A 133 -15.12 -14.78 -14.52
N GLN A 134 -16.27 -15.47 -14.54
CA GLN A 134 -16.53 -16.61 -15.42
C GLN A 134 -17.34 -16.16 -16.62
N ILE A 135 -16.73 -16.19 -17.80
CA ILE A 135 -17.40 -15.88 -19.07
C ILE A 135 -18.06 -17.15 -19.62
N PRO A 136 -19.33 -17.08 -20.11
CA PRO A 136 -20.13 -15.87 -20.34
C PRO A 136 -21.01 -15.39 -19.17
N GLU A 137 -21.10 -16.13 -18.06
CA GLU A 137 -22.08 -15.86 -17.00
C GLU A 137 -21.90 -14.52 -16.26
N ASP A 138 -20.65 -14.07 -16.08
CA ASP A 138 -20.32 -12.84 -15.36
C ASP A 138 -20.15 -11.61 -16.27
N LEU A 139 -20.29 -11.75 -17.60
CA LEU A 139 -20.26 -10.60 -18.52
C LEU A 139 -21.47 -9.70 -18.28
N GLN A 140 -21.24 -8.41 -18.10
CA GLN A 140 -22.28 -7.38 -18.04
C GLN A 140 -22.37 -6.54 -19.31
N GLY A 141 -21.24 -6.33 -19.98
CA GLY A 141 -21.21 -5.59 -21.22
C GLY A 141 -19.83 -5.58 -21.85
N ILE A 142 -19.79 -5.47 -23.17
CA ILE A 142 -18.58 -5.35 -23.96
C ILE A 142 -18.72 -4.09 -24.81
N THR A 143 -17.86 -3.09 -24.58
CA THR A 143 -17.80 -1.90 -25.41
C THR A 143 -16.65 -2.05 -26.41
N VAL A 144 -16.96 -1.95 -27.69
CA VAL A 144 -15.99 -2.15 -28.78
C VAL A 144 -15.83 -0.85 -29.55
N LYS A 145 -14.59 -0.37 -29.71
CA LYS A 145 -14.27 0.71 -30.65
C LYS A 145 -13.73 0.11 -31.93
N LEU A 146 -14.37 0.47 -33.04
CA LEU A 146 -14.03 -0.01 -34.38
C LEU A 146 -13.44 1.14 -35.19
N ALA A 147 -12.42 0.84 -35.98
CA ALA A 147 -11.82 1.73 -36.97
C ALA A 147 -11.76 1.01 -38.33
N PRO A 148 -11.76 1.73 -39.47
CA PRO A 148 -11.52 1.12 -40.76
C PRO A 148 -10.19 0.36 -40.76
N ALA A 149 -10.16 -0.86 -41.29
CA ALA A 149 -8.93 -1.62 -41.38
C ALA A 149 -7.96 -0.92 -42.36
N GLU A 150 -6.84 -0.42 -41.85
CA GLU A 150 -5.73 0.03 -42.70
C GLU A 150 -5.09 -1.20 -43.32
N ILE A 151 -5.46 -1.50 -44.57
CA ILE A 151 -4.80 -2.53 -45.38
C ILE A 151 -3.31 -2.14 -45.46
N GLN A 152 -2.43 -2.93 -44.85
CA GLN A 152 -0.98 -2.80 -45.02
C GLN A 152 -0.60 -3.12 -46.47
N GLY A 153 -0.78 -2.14 -47.33
CA GLY A 153 -0.03 -1.94 -48.55
C GLY A 153 1.14 -1.02 -48.25
N ASP A 154 2.32 -1.45 -48.68
CA ASP A 154 3.60 -0.76 -48.65
C ASP A 154 3.50 0.74 -49.04
N GLU A 155 4.46 1.51 -48.51
CA GLU A 155 4.64 2.98 -48.61
C GLU A 155 3.95 3.86 -47.56
N VAL A 156 4.81 4.46 -46.74
CA VAL A 156 4.57 5.62 -45.87
C VAL A 156 3.97 6.76 -46.71
N ALA A 157 2.64 6.80 -46.83
CA ALA A 157 1.94 7.95 -47.39
C ALA A 157 1.94 9.07 -46.35
N ALA A 158 2.72 10.11 -46.66
CA ALA A 158 2.87 11.32 -45.88
C ALA A 158 1.52 11.85 -45.36
N VAL A 159 1.49 12.11 -44.06
CA VAL A 159 0.41 12.77 -43.30
C VAL A 159 -0.31 13.79 -44.17
N ALA A 160 -1.50 13.42 -44.66
CA ALA A 160 -2.35 14.34 -45.39
C ALA A 160 -2.80 15.41 -44.40
N LYS A 161 -2.25 16.62 -44.58
CA LYS A 161 -2.58 17.79 -43.79
C LYS A 161 -4.10 17.91 -43.73
N VAL A 162 -4.65 17.88 -42.52
CA VAL A 162 -6.08 18.08 -42.27
C VAL A 162 -6.49 19.44 -42.86
N VAL A 163 -7.10 19.41 -44.04
CA VAL A 163 -7.84 20.53 -44.60
C VAL A 163 -9.30 20.27 -44.25
N ILE A 164 -9.81 21.04 -43.28
CA ILE A 164 -11.23 21.04 -42.92
C ILE A 164 -11.96 21.82 -44.02
N ASP A 165 -12.34 21.13 -45.08
CA ASP A 165 -13.25 21.66 -46.09
C ASP A 165 -14.68 21.17 -45.79
N THR A 166 -15.55 22.09 -45.40
CA THR A 166 -16.91 21.83 -44.86
C THR A 166 -18.02 21.86 -45.93
N SER A 167 -17.66 21.79 -47.22
CA SER A 167 -18.61 22.02 -48.33
C SER A 167 -18.96 20.79 -49.18
N SER A 168 -18.56 19.58 -48.79
CA SER A 168 -18.98 18.34 -49.47
C SER A 168 -19.41 17.28 -48.45
N PRO A 169 -20.56 16.61 -48.65
CA PRO A 169 -20.99 15.54 -47.77
C PRO A 169 -19.95 14.40 -47.83
N LEU A 170 -19.56 13.94 -46.64
CA LEU A 170 -18.69 12.78 -46.46
C LEU A 170 -19.32 11.56 -47.16
N PRO A 171 -18.55 10.71 -47.85
CA PRO A 171 -19.08 9.46 -48.38
C PRO A 171 -19.57 8.60 -47.20
N GLU A 172 -20.88 8.34 -47.16
CA GLU A 172 -21.49 7.37 -46.26
C GLU A 172 -20.94 5.98 -46.59
N GLN A 173 -19.88 5.55 -45.89
CA GLN A 173 -19.49 4.15 -45.85
C GLN A 173 -20.54 3.41 -45.03
N ASN A 174 -21.45 2.78 -45.76
CA ASN A 174 -22.57 2.00 -45.28
C ASN A 174 -22.08 0.62 -44.78
N VAL A 175 -21.13 0.61 -43.84
CA VAL A 175 -20.82 -0.61 -43.09
C VAL A 175 -22.02 -0.84 -42.19
N ASN A 176 -22.75 -1.93 -42.43
CA ASN A 176 -23.93 -2.26 -41.64
C ASN A 176 -23.46 -2.69 -40.24
N LEU A 177 -23.33 -1.71 -39.35
CA LEU A 177 -22.91 -1.89 -37.95
C LEU A 177 -23.79 -2.92 -37.21
N LYS A 178 -25.00 -3.16 -37.73
CA LYS A 178 -25.92 -4.19 -37.25
C LYS A 178 -25.42 -5.61 -37.55
N ASP A 179 -24.90 -5.85 -38.75
CA ASP A 179 -24.36 -7.16 -39.15
C ASP A 179 -23.06 -7.46 -38.37
N VAL A 180 -22.23 -6.44 -38.16
CA VAL A 180 -21.03 -6.55 -37.29
C VAL A 180 -21.42 -6.89 -35.85
N LYS A 181 -22.49 -6.28 -35.33
CA LYS A 181 -22.99 -6.54 -33.97
C LYS A 181 -23.55 -7.96 -33.83
N GLU A 182 -24.33 -8.45 -34.81
CA GLU A 182 -24.82 -9.82 -34.86
C GLU A 182 -23.68 -10.84 -34.93
N PHE A 183 -22.64 -10.55 -35.73
CA PHE A 183 -21.44 -11.36 -35.84
C PHE A 183 -20.68 -11.47 -34.50
N LEU A 184 -20.40 -10.34 -33.85
CA LEU A 184 -19.69 -10.32 -32.56
C LEU A 184 -20.50 -11.02 -31.46
N ALA A 185 -21.84 -10.86 -31.45
CA ALA A 185 -22.72 -11.55 -30.51
C ALA A 185 -22.66 -13.07 -30.68
N ALA A 186 -22.69 -13.56 -31.92
CA ALA A 186 -22.58 -14.98 -32.23
C ALA A 186 -21.20 -15.54 -31.82
N GLN A 187 -20.12 -14.84 -32.15
CA GLN A 187 -18.76 -15.31 -31.92
C GLN A 187 -18.35 -15.29 -30.44
N TRP A 188 -18.86 -14.33 -29.66
CA TRP A 188 -18.63 -14.26 -28.22
C TRP A 188 -19.68 -15.01 -27.38
N ALA A 189 -20.68 -15.62 -28.03
CA ALA A 189 -21.79 -16.31 -27.39
C ALA A 189 -22.52 -15.47 -26.33
N VAL A 190 -22.74 -14.18 -26.63
CA VAL A 190 -23.42 -13.21 -25.78
C VAL A 190 -24.64 -12.63 -26.49
N GLU A 191 -25.59 -12.11 -25.73
CA GLU A 191 -26.74 -11.39 -26.29
C GLU A 191 -26.29 -10.06 -26.92
N GLU A 192 -26.90 -9.68 -28.06
CA GLU A 192 -26.59 -8.42 -28.75
C GLU A 192 -26.77 -7.19 -27.86
N GLU A 193 -27.68 -7.24 -26.89
CA GLU A 193 -27.92 -6.16 -25.92
C GLU A 193 -26.70 -5.87 -25.02
N MET A 194 -25.78 -6.83 -24.92
CA MET A 194 -24.58 -6.75 -24.09
C MET A 194 -23.39 -6.13 -24.85
N ILE A 195 -23.50 -5.93 -26.17
CA ILE A 195 -22.42 -5.37 -26.99
C ILE A 195 -22.79 -3.94 -27.40
N GLU A 196 -21.96 -2.98 -27.00
CA GLU A 196 -22.06 -1.58 -27.42
C GLU A 196 -20.90 -1.23 -28.36
N ILE A 197 -21.20 -0.71 -29.55
CA ILE A 197 -20.18 -0.22 -30.48
C ILE A 197 -20.03 1.29 -30.28
N ALA A 198 -18.87 1.70 -29.74
CA ALA A 198 -18.56 3.10 -29.49
C ALA A 198 -18.38 3.84 -30.84
N GLY A 199 -19.39 4.63 -31.19
CA GLY A 199 -19.61 5.21 -32.51
C GLY A 199 -21.09 5.35 -32.84
N GLU A 200 -21.94 4.57 -32.15
CA GLU A 200 -23.39 4.73 -32.14
C GLU A 200 -23.72 6.04 -31.39
N ARG A 201 -23.79 7.15 -32.13
CA ARG A 201 -24.31 8.41 -31.63
C ARG A 201 -25.73 8.13 -31.17
N ARG A 202 -25.91 7.96 -29.86
CA ARG A 202 -27.21 7.85 -29.19
C ARG A 202 -28.03 9.10 -29.56
N GLY A 203 -28.82 8.99 -30.62
CA GLY A 203 -29.86 9.93 -30.97
C GLY A 203 -30.82 9.94 -29.80
N SER A 204 -30.69 10.97 -28.97
CA SER A 204 -31.69 11.30 -27.96
C SER A 204 -32.92 11.80 -28.73
N GLU A 205 -33.99 11.01 -28.69
CA GLU A 205 -35.34 11.55 -28.79
C GLU A 205 -35.68 12.39 -27.54
#